data_AF-A0A2G9TEV1-F1
#
_entry.id   AF-A0A2G9TEV1-F1
#
_cell.length_a   1.000
_cell.length_b   1.000
_cell.length_c   1.000
_cell.angle_alpha   90.00
_cell.angle_beta   90.00
_cell.angle_gamma   90.00
#
_symmetry.space_group_name_H-M   'P 1'
#
loop_
_entity.id
_entity.type
_entity.pdbx_description
1 polymer ?
#
loop_
_entity_poly.entity_id
_entity_poly.type
_entity_poly.pdbx_seq_one_letter_code
_entity_poly.pdbx_strand_id
1 'polypeptide(L)'
;MLITGESGAGKTENTKKVIAYFAKIGAPPSKKDTEKKEKKSVRFENLQEASLENQVVQANPAIEAFGNGATVRNYNSSRYGKFVRIHFDKRGKLVGGDIEHCED
;
A
#
# COMPACT_ATOMS: atom_id res chain seq x y z
N MET A 1 5.22 2.10 13.56
CA MET A 1 6.37 1.48 12.85
C MET A 1 7.19 2.59 12.23
N LEU A 2 8.52 2.55 12.39
CA LEU A 2 9.42 3.54 11.80
C LEU A 2 10.37 2.84 10.83
N ILE A 3 10.51 3.36 9.62
CA ILE A 3 11.44 2.86 8.61
C ILE A 3 12.44 3.99 8.30
N THR A 4 13.68 3.82 8.74
CA THR A 4 14.77 4.78 8.53
C THR A 4 15.70 4.33 7.41
N GLY A 5 16.52 5.25 6.90
CA GLY A 5 17.50 4.96 5.85
C GLY A 5 17.78 6.19 4.99
N GLU A 6 18.85 6.15 4.21
CA GLU A 6 19.21 7.19 3.23
C GLU A 6 18.31 7.16 1.98
N SER A 7 18.49 8.12 1.07
CA SER A 7 17.76 8.10 -0.21
C SER A 7 18.21 6.88 -1.02
N GLY A 8 17.26 6.08 -1.51
CA GLY A 8 17.55 4.84 -2.23
C GLY A 8 17.56 3.57 -1.36
N ALA A 9 17.48 3.69 -0.03
CA ALA A 9 17.47 2.53 0.88
C ALA A 9 16.17 1.68 0.86
N GLY A 10 15.25 1.93 -0.09
CA GLY A 10 14.02 1.14 -0.23
C GLY A 10 12.94 1.37 0.81
N LYS A 11 12.98 2.48 1.58
CA LYS A 11 11.99 2.80 2.63
C LYS A 11 10.54 2.72 2.12
N THR A 12 10.29 3.32 0.96
CA THR A 12 8.97 3.36 0.33
C THR A 12 8.50 1.96 -0.07
N GLU A 13 9.36 1.15 -0.67
CA GLU A 13 9.02 -0.23 -1.05
C GLU A 13 8.77 -1.13 0.15
N ASN A 14 9.56 -1.00 1.22
CA ASN A 14 9.32 -1.74 2.45
C ASN A 14 7.98 -1.35 3.08
N THR A 15 7.63 -0.06 3.05
CA THR A 15 6.32 0.41 3.54
C THR A 15 5.18 -0.26 2.77
N LYS A 16 5.28 -0.40 1.44
CA LYS A 16 4.27 -1.11 0.63
C LYS A 16 4.11 -2.57 1.05
N LYS A 17 5.23 -3.28 1.26
CA LYS A 17 5.21 -4.71 1.66
C LYS A 17 4.54 -4.88 3.02
N VAL A 18 4.82 -3.98 3.95
CA VAL A 18 4.19 -3.97 5.28
C VAL A 18 2.69 -3.73 5.18
N ILE A 19 2.26 -2.74 4.38
CA ILE A 19 0.84 -2.45 4.16
C ILE A 19 0.14 -3.66 3.52
N ALA A 20 0.74 -4.27 2.51
CA ALA A 20 0.20 -5.47 1.87
C ALA A 20 0.11 -6.66 2.85
N TYR A 21 1.07 -6.79 3.77
CA TYR A 21 1.01 -7.78 4.83
C TYR A 21 -0.18 -7.53 5.77
N PHE A 22 -0.34 -6.29 6.26
CA PHE A 22 -1.47 -5.92 7.11
C PHE A 22 -2.83 -6.09 6.43
N ALA A 23 -2.92 -5.72 5.15
CA ALA A 23 -4.10 -5.95 4.33
C ALA A 23 -4.43 -7.44 4.24
N LYS A 24 -3.43 -8.32 4.07
CA LYS A 24 -3.64 -9.77 3.96
C LYS A 24 -4.07 -10.43 5.28
N ILE A 25 -3.50 -10.02 6.41
CA ILE A 25 -3.84 -10.60 7.73
C ILE A 25 -5.12 -10.00 8.32
N GLY A 26 -5.40 -8.74 8.01
CA GLY A 26 -6.56 -8.00 8.52
C GLY A 26 -7.79 -8.14 7.62
N ALA A 27 -7.65 -8.75 6.44
CA ALA A 27 -8.78 -9.11 5.60
C ALA A 27 -9.67 -10.12 6.33
N PRO A 28 -11.01 -9.99 6.26
CA PRO A 28 -11.90 -11.03 6.75
C PRO A 28 -11.58 -12.33 6.01
N PRO A 29 -11.77 -13.52 6.63
CA PRO A 29 -11.69 -14.78 5.92
C PRO A 29 -12.76 -14.77 4.81
N SER A 30 -12.37 -14.39 3.61
CA SER A 30 -13.21 -14.46 2.44
C SER A 30 -13.51 -15.93 2.23
N LYS A 31 -14.80 -16.29 2.30
CA LYS A 31 -15.34 -17.55 1.80
C LYS A 31 -14.78 -17.75 0.39
N LYS A 32 -13.77 -18.60 0.23
CA LYS A 32 -13.22 -19.04 -1.06
C LYS A 32 -13.21 -20.57 -1.12
N ASP A 33 -14.37 -21.14 -0.89
CA ASP A 33 -14.89 -22.21 -1.74
C ASP A 33 -16.07 -21.50 -2.42
N THR A 34 -16.15 -21.25 -3.73
CA THR A 34 -15.99 -22.06 -4.94
C THR A 34 -16.14 -20.99 -6.06
N GLU A 35 -15.34 -20.80 -7.11
CA GLU A 35 -15.13 -21.64 -8.28
C GLU A 35 -14.07 -20.96 -9.21
N LYS A 36 -13.21 -21.83 -9.74
CA LYS A 36 -12.35 -21.80 -10.95
C LYS A 36 -12.25 -20.55 -11.86
N LYS A 37 -10.97 -20.24 -12.15
CA LYS A 37 -10.30 -20.00 -13.46
C LYS A 37 -11.02 -19.06 -14.46
N GLU A 38 -10.33 -18.05 -14.99
CA GLU A 38 -9.58 -18.23 -16.24
C GLU A 38 -8.49 -17.17 -16.46
N LYS A 39 -7.46 -17.57 -17.23
CA LYS A 39 -6.33 -16.77 -17.67
C LYS A 39 -6.81 -15.57 -18.52
N LYS A 40 -6.44 -14.34 -18.15
CA LYS A 40 -6.31 -13.25 -19.13
C LYS A 40 -4.98 -12.52 -18.96
N SER A 41 -4.45 -12.21 -20.12
CA SER A 41 -3.17 -11.61 -20.40
C SER A 41 -3.21 -10.11 -20.12
N VAL A 42 -2.26 -9.65 -19.30
CA VAL A 42 -1.64 -8.31 -19.27
C VAL A 42 -2.58 -7.13 -19.62
N ARG A 43 -3.13 -6.47 -18.58
CA ARG A 43 -3.25 -5.00 -18.39
C ARG A 43 -4.49 -4.71 -17.51
N PHE A 44 -4.26 -4.06 -16.37
CA PHE A 44 -5.29 -3.52 -15.46
C PHE A 44 -6.33 -4.53 -14.94
N GLU A 45 -5.87 -5.52 -14.18
CA GLU A 45 -6.78 -6.46 -13.50
C GLU A 45 -6.64 -6.27 -11.99
N ASN A 46 -7.58 -5.55 -11.37
CA ASN A 46 -8.04 -5.68 -9.97
C ASN A 46 -9.09 -4.59 -9.63
N LEU A 47 -10.08 -4.38 -10.52
CA LEU A 47 -11.31 -3.64 -10.18
C LEU A 47 -12.33 -4.54 -9.45
N GLN A 48 -12.04 -5.82 -9.29
CA GLN A 48 -12.94 -6.81 -8.70
C GLN A 48 -12.55 -7.10 -7.24
N GLU A 49 -12.68 -6.04 -6.44
CA GLU A 49 -12.97 -6.00 -5.00
C GLU A 49 -12.50 -4.61 -4.56
N ALA A 50 -13.42 -3.64 -4.56
CA ALA A 50 -13.27 -2.38 -3.81
C ALA A 50 -13.32 -2.68 -2.30
N SER A 51 -12.50 -3.64 -1.86
CA SER A 51 -12.25 -3.94 -0.47
C SER A 51 -11.32 -2.85 0.06
N LEU A 52 -11.55 -2.46 1.30
CA LEU A 52 -10.78 -1.43 1.98
C LEU A 52 -9.28 -1.76 1.90
N GLU A 53 -8.94 -3.03 2.03
CA GLU A 53 -7.60 -3.59 1.95
C GLU A 53 -6.91 -3.27 0.61
N ASN A 54 -7.61 -3.46 -0.52
CA ASN A 54 -7.09 -3.14 -1.84
C ASN A 54 -6.95 -1.64 -2.04
N GLN A 55 -7.88 -0.84 -1.50
CA GLN A 55 -7.79 0.62 -1.57
C GLN A 55 -6.56 1.15 -0.84
N VAL A 56 -6.22 0.61 0.34
CA VAL A 56 -5.01 1.01 1.08
C VAL A 56 -3.73 0.67 0.31
N VAL A 57 -3.69 -0.49 -0.38
CA VAL A 57 -2.53 -0.84 -1.22
C VAL A 57 -2.41 0.08 -2.44
N GLN A 58 -3.53 0.38 -3.11
CA GLN A 58 -3.59 1.23 -4.31
C GLN A 58 -3.34 2.72 -4.01
N ALA A 59 -3.54 3.17 -2.79
CA ALA A 59 -3.22 4.54 -2.38
C ALA A 59 -1.71 4.85 -2.52
N ASN A 60 -0.82 3.87 -2.34
CA ASN A 60 0.63 4.09 -2.44
C ASN A 60 1.08 4.50 -3.85
N PRO A 61 0.72 3.79 -4.95
CA PRO A 61 0.99 4.24 -6.31
C PRO A 61 0.50 5.66 -6.61
N ALA A 62 -0.69 6.04 -6.13
CA ALA A 62 -1.23 7.37 -6.37
C ALA A 62 -0.37 8.45 -5.72
N ILE A 63 -0.04 8.31 -4.43
CA ILE A 63 0.75 9.32 -3.71
C ILE A 63 2.21 9.34 -4.21
N GLU A 64 2.73 8.21 -4.67
CA GLU A 64 4.03 8.18 -5.34
C GLU A 64 4.04 8.90 -6.68
N ALA A 65 2.96 8.81 -7.47
CA ALA A 65 2.86 9.56 -8.72
C ALA A 65 2.89 11.08 -8.49
N PHE A 66 2.36 11.57 -7.37
CA PHE A 66 2.37 12.99 -7.03
C PHE A 66 3.63 13.47 -6.32
N GLY A 67 4.24 12.64 -5.47
CA GLY A 67 5.32 13.07 -4.57
C GLY A 67 6.70 12.48 -4.86
N ASN A 68 6.83 11.53 -5.78
CA ASN A 68 8.14 11.00 -6.14
C ASN A 68 8.78 11.84 -7.24
N GLY A 69 10.05 12.19 -7.03
CA GLY A 69 10.88 12.83 -8.04
C GLY A 69 12.07 11.94 -8.39
N ALA A 70 12.51 12.01 -9.65
CA ALA A 70 13.78 11.43 -10.03
C ALA A 70 14.94 12.32 -9.52
N THR A 71 15.95 11.70 -8.94
CA THR A 71 17.23 12.33 -8.60
C THR A 71 18.35 11.55 -9.26
N VAL A 72 19.55 12.13 -9.34
CA VAL A 72 20.73 11.49 -9.96
C VAL A 72 21.07 10.12 -9.32
N ARG A 73 20.71 9.90 -8.05
CA ARG A 73 21.03 8.68 -7.30
C ARG A 73 19.84 7.74 -7.08
N ASN A 74 18.61 8.23 -7.23
CA ASN A 74 17.39 7.44 -7.01
C ASN A 74 16.27 7.96 -7.93
N TYR A 75 15.87 7.13 -8.89
CA TYR A 75 14.81 7.44 -9.86
C TYR A 75 13.40 7.43 -9.26
N ASN A 76 13.21 6.82 -8.08
CA ASN A 76 11.93 6.77 -7.37
C ASN A 76 12.08 7.36 -5.96
N SER A 77 12.57 8.60 -5.88
CA SER A 77 12.84 9.28 -4.61
C SER A 77 11.59 9.98 -4.12
N SER A 78 10.93 9.43 -3.09
CA SER A 78 9.91 10.18 -2.35
C SER A 78 10.55 11.42 -1.73
N ARG A 79 10.10 12.61 -2.12
CA ARG A 79 10.63 13.90 -1.62
C ARG A 79 9.78 14.53 -0.52
N TYR A 80 8.77 13.80 -0.06
CA TYR A 80 7.86 14.19 1.00
C TYR A 80 7.98 13.20 2.16
N GLY A 81 7.80 13.70 3.39
CA GLY A 81 7.58 12.87 4.55
C GLY A 81 6.13 12.37 4.55
N LYS A 82 5.93 11.06 4.69
CA LYS A 82 4.59 10.47 4.84
C LYS A 82 4.44 9.70 6.13
N PHE A 83 3.35 9.96 6.84
CA PHE A 83 2.95 9.22 8.02
C PHE A 83 1.66 8.46 7.71
N VAL A 84 1.78 7.13 7.58
CA VAL A 84 0.64 6.24 7.29
C VAL A 84 0.14 5.66 8.61
N ARG A 85 -1.07 6.05 9.01
CA ARG A 85 -1.82 5.43 10.11
C ARG A 85 -2.73 4.35 9.54
N ILE A 86 -2.73 3.19 10.17
CA ILE A 86 -3.64 2.09 9.84
C ILE A 86 -4.42 1.77 11.10
N HIS A 87 -5.74 1.75 10.98
CA HIS A 87 -6.66 1.48 12.07
C HIS A 87 -7.13 0.02 12.01
N PHE A 88 -7.13 -0.63 13.16
CA PHE A 88 -7.60 -2.02 13.33
C PHE A 88 -8.76 -2.07 14.34
N ASP A 89 -9.71 -2.96 14.10
CA ASP A 89 -10.75 -3.32 15.07
C ASP A 89 -10.15 -4.13 16.23
N LYS A 90 -10.89 -4.26 17.34
CA LYS A 90 -10.55 -5.13 18.49
C LYS A 90 -10.30 -6.59 18.10
N ARG A 91 -10.83 -7.01 16.94
CA ARG A 91 -10.64 -8.35 16.36
C ARG A 91 -9.42 -8.45 15.43
N GLY A 92 -8.63 -7.38 15.28
CA GLY A 92 -7.48 -7.31 14.39
C GLY A 92 -7.81 -7.07 12.91
N LYS A 93 -9.07 -6.77 12.58
CA LYS A 93 -9.51 -6.50 11.21
C LYS A 93 -9.11 -5.10 10.77
N LEU A 94 -8.68 -4.91 9.53
CA LEU A 94 -8.44 -3.59 8.96
C LEU A 94 -9.77 -2.81 8.89
N VAL A 95 -9.83 -1.61 9.47
CA VAL A 95 -11.04 -0.76 9.44
C VAL A 95 -10.84 0.57 8.73
N GLY A 96 -9.60 1.02 8.57
CA GLY A 96 -9.29 2.22 7.79
C GLY A 96 -7.82 2.61 7.89
N GLY A 97 -7.49 3.78 7.35
CA GLY A 97 -6.18 4.37 7.50
C GLY A 97 -6.14 5.80 7.00
N ASP A 98 -5.27 6.60 7.61
CA ASP A 98 -5.05 8.00 7.26
C ASP A 98 -3.60 8.18 6.83
N ILE A 99 -3.36 9.09 5.86
CA ILE A 99 -2.02 9.41 5.42
C ILE A 99 -1.81 10.90 5.63
N GLU A 100 -0.94 11.24 6.58
CA GLU A 100 -0.48 12.61 6.78
C GLU A 100 0.78 12.87 5.98
N HIS A 101 0.85 14.07 5.43
CA HIS A 101 2.03 14.60 4.76
C HIS A 101 2.67 15.60 5.72
N CYS A 102 3.97 15.47 5.95
CA CYS A 102 4.70 16.50 6.68
C CYS A 102 5.02 17.60 5.66
N GLU A 103 4.29 18.70 5.74
CA GLU A 103 4.68 19.99 5.13
C GLU A 103 5.52 20.73 6.18
N ASP A 104 6.65 21.30 5.74
CA ASP A 104 7.38 22.32 6.50
C ASP A 104 6.73 23.69 6.23
#